data_AF-A0A7W9WLX6-F1
#
_entry.id   AF-A0A7W9WLX6-F1
#
_cell.length_a   1.000
_cell.length_b   1.000
_cell.length_c   1.000
_cell.angle_alpha   90.00
_cell.angle_beta   90.00
_cell.angle_gamma   90.00
#
_symmetry.space_group_name_H-M   'P 1'
#
loop_
_entity.id
_entity.type
_entity.pdbx_description
1 polymer ?
#
loop_
_entity_poly.entity_id
_entity_poly.type
_entity_poly.pdbx_seq_one_letter_code
_entity_poly.pdbx_strand_id
1 'polypeptide(L)'
;MSSSVMRQRLTELLDAQVIHQLPDSRYELTPLGQEARHALNPLARWAERWAATIDPQGSDHTDDQSASRVLHPDTVDDGTPERDSAD
;
A
#
# COMPACT_ATOMS: atom_id res chain seq x y z
N MET A 1 3.75 7.57 -7.88
CA MET A 1 3.93 9.03 -7.72
C MET A 1 5.37 9.30 -7.31
N SER A 2 6.07 10.25 -7.95
CA SER A 2 7.45 10.62 -7.60
C SER A 2 7.50 11.57 -6.40
N SER A 3 8.57 11.49 -5.59
CA SER A 3 8.76 12.35 -4.40
C SER A 3 8.70 13.86 -4.70
N SER A 4 9.12 14.29 -5.89
CA SER A 4 9.00 15.70 -6.31
C SER A 4 7.54 16.14 -6.53
N VAL A 5 6.72 15.26 -7.10
CA VAL A 5 5.29 15.56 -7.38
C VAL A 5 4.53 15.66 -6.06
N MET A 6 4.83 14.78 -5.10
CA MET A 6 4.20 14.83 -3.77
C MET A 6 4.49 16.16 -3.06
N ARG A 7 5.75 16.60 -3.04
CA ARG A 7 6.12 17.89 -2.43
C ARG A 7 5.40 19.05 -3.10
N GLN A 8 5.36 19.06 -4.44
CA GLN A 8 4.63 20.09 -5.17
C GLN A 8 3.15 20.14 -4.79
N ARG A 9 2.48 18.97 -4.72
CA ARG A 9 1.06 18.92 -4.32
C ARG A 9 0.82 19.39 -2.89
N LEU A 10 1.71 19.07 -1.96
CA LEU A 10 1.61 19.57 -0.58
C LEU A 10 1.78 21.09 -0.52
N THR A 11 2.72 21.66 -1.28
CA THR A 11 2.85 23.12 -1.38
C THR A 11 1.60 23.78 -1.95
N GLU A 12 1.05 23.25 -3.06
CA GLU A 12 -0.20 23.77 -3.65
C GLU A 12 -1.37 23.75 -2.65
N LEU A 13 -1.49 22.70 -1.84
CA LEU A 13 -2.54 22.57 -0.84
C LEU A 13 -2.34 23.49 0.38
N LEU A 14 -1.09 23.76 0.77
CA LEU A 14 -0.75 24.75 1.80
C LEU A 14 -1.10 26.17 1.32
N ASP A 15 -0.69 26.51 0.09
CA ASP A 15 -0.95 27.82 -0.52
C ASP A 15 -2.47 28.08 -0.66
N ALA A 16 -3.22 27.03 -0.99
CA ALA A 16 -4.68 27.07 -1.07
C ALA A 16 -5.39 27.02 0.30
N GLN A 17 -4.65 26.93 1.42
CA GLN A 17 -5.16 26.82 2.78
C GLN A 17 -6.08 25.62 3.02
N VAL A 18 -5.95 24.57 2.21
CA VAL A 18 -6.71 23.32 2.33
C VAL A 18 -6.09 22.43 3.42
N ILE A 19 -4.77 22.49 3.57
CA ILE A 19 -4.03 21.81 4.62
C ILE A 19 -3.19 22.82 5.42
N HIS A 20 -2.83 22.46 6.64
CA HIS A 20 -1.77 23.13 7.39
C HIS A 20 -0.73 22.11 7.85
N GLN A 21 0.49 22.58 8.12
CA GLN A 21 1.55 21.76 8.67
C GLN A 21 1.66 22.00 10.18
N LEU A 22 1.72 20.92 10.95
CA LEU A 22 1.94 20.92 12.38
C LEU A 22 3.43 21.06 12.73
N PRO A 23 3.78 21.45 13.97
CA PRO A 23 5.16 21.58 14.42
C PRO A 23 5.98 20.27 14.32
N ASP A 24 5.31 19.13 14.34
CA ASP A 24 5.91 17.79 14.19
C ASP A 24 6.02 17.34 12.72
N SER A 25 5.86 18.26 11.78
CA SER A 25 5.88 18.04 10.32
C SER A 25 4.72 17.22 9.76
N ARG A 26 3.70 16.87 10.56
CA ARG A 26 2.47 16.26 10.04
C ARG A 26 1.61 17.29 9.30
N TYR A 27 0.74 16.80 8.42
CA TYR A 27 -0.23 17.62 7.71
C TYR A 27 -1.64 17.26 8.14
N GLU A 28 -2.46 18.27 8.41
CA GLU A 28 -3.87 18.11 8.73
C GLU A 28 -4.72 19.00 7.82
N LEU A 29 -5.98 18.59 7.60
CA LEU A 29 -6.95 19.41 6.89
C LEU A 29 -7.32 20.62 7.75
N THR A 30 -7.40 21.79 7.11
CA THR A 30 -8.06 22.94 7.71
C THR A 30 -9.58 22.72 7.71
N PRO A 31 -10.37 23.57 8.40
CA PRO A 31 -11.83 23.56 8.25
C PRO A 31 -12.28 23.66 6.77
N LEU A 32 -11.63 24.53 5.99
CA LEU A 32 -11.87 24.66 4.54
C LEU A 32 -11.58 23.37 3.79
N GLY A 33 -10.45 22.71 4.11
CA GLY A 33 -10.12 21.42 3.50
C GLY A 33 -11.08 20.31 3.87
N GLN A 34 -11.64 20.34 5.08
CA GLN A 34 -12.67 19.40 5.50
C GLN A 34 -13.97 19.63 4.73
N GLU A 35 -14.39 20.89 4.52
CA GLU A 35 -15.54 21.23 3.66
C GLU A 35 -15.34 20.74 2.23
N ALA A 36 -14.16 20.99 1.64
CA ALA A 36 -13.81 20.52 0.30
C ALA A 36 -13.89 18.98 0.21
N ARG A 37 -13.36 18.28 1.22
CA ARG A 37 -13.48 16.82 1.32
C ARG A 37 -14.94 16.38 1.36
N HIS A 38 -15.80 17.06 2.13
CA HIS A 38 -17.22 16.74 2.19
C HIS A 38 -17.93 16.96 0.86
N ALA A 39 -17.60 18.03 0.13
CA ALA A 39 -18.16 18.31 -1.18
C ALA A 39 -17.71 17.29 -2.25
N LEU A 40 -16.48 16.78 -2.15
CA LEU A 40 -15.93 15.80 -3.10
C LEU A 40 -16.33 14.35 -2.79
N ASN A 41 -16.70 14.04 -1.54
CA ASN A 41 -17.04 12.68 -1.11
C ASN A 41 -18.15 12.00 -1.96
N PRO A 42 -19.25 12.68 -2.33
CA PRO A 42 -20.27 12.08 -3.19
C PRO A 42 -19.73 11.66 -4.56
N LEU A 43 -18.82 12.44 -5.14
CA LEU A 43 -18.18 12.10 -6.41
C LEU A 43 -17.27 10.88 -6.27
N ALA A 44 -16.48 10.81 -5.19
CA ALA A 44 -15.66 9.65 -4.88
C ALA A 44 -16.51 8.37 -4.74
N ARG A 45 -17.61 8.43 -3.99
CA ARG A 45 -18.55 7.30 -3.85
C ARG A 45 -19.21 6.90 -5.17
N TRP A 46 -19.52 7.87 -6.02
CA TRP A 46 -20.03 7.56 -7.36
C TRP A 46 -18.97 6.83 -8.20
N ALA A 47 -17.72 7.31 -8.17
CA ALA A 47 -16.62 6.68 -8.88
C ALA A 47 -16.33 5.25 -8.38
N GLU A 48 -16.38 5.02 -7.07
CA GLU A 48 -16.26 3.67 -6.47
C GLU A 48 -17.37 2.73 -6.95
N ARG A 49 -18.63 3.18 -6.92
CA ARG A 49 -19.76 2.40 -7.44
C ARG A 49 -19.59 2.09 -8.92
N TRP A 50 -19.12 3.05 -9.71
CA TRP A 50 -18.87 2.86 -11.13
C TRP A 50 -17.71 1.88 -11.38
N ALA A 51 -16.61 1.98 -10.64
CA ALA A 51 -15.51 1.04 -10.74
C ALA A 51 -15.97 -0.41 -10.45
N ALA A 52 -16.81 -0.61 -9.43
CA ALA A 52 -17.39 -1.92 -9.12
C ALA A 52 -18.28 -2.49 -10.25
N THR A 53 -18.84 -1.64 -11.13
CA THR A 53 -19.59 -2.12 -12.31
C THR A 53 -18.68 -2.59 -13.45
N ILE A 54 -17.43 -2.13 -13.49
CA ILE A 54 -16.48 -2.44 -14.57
C ILE A 54 -15.56 -3.59 -14.20
N ASP A 55 -15.20 -3.71 -12.92
CA ASP A 55 -14.36 -4.80 -12.41
C ASP A 55 -14.93 -5.39 -11.12
N PRO A 56 -15.91 -6.31 -11.22
CA PRO A 56 -16.50 -6.96 -10.06
C PRO A 56 -15.59 -8.02 -9.42
N GLN A 57 -14.38 -8.28 -9.92
CA GLN A 57 -13.48 -9.37 -9.48
C GLN A 57 -12.09 -8.89 -9.03
N GLY A 58 -11.71 -7.63 -9.29
CA GLY A 58 -10.40 -7.07 -8.96
C GLY A 58 -10.10 -6.83 -7.47
N SER A 59 -10.98 -7.23 -6.55
CA SER A 59 -10.75 -7.14 -5.10
C SER A 59 -10.31 -8.46 -4.44
N ASP A 60 -10.29 -9.57 -5.18
CA ASP A 60 -9.94 -10.91 -4.65
C ASP A 60 -8.46 -11.29 -4.87
N HIS A 61 -7.67 -10.46 -5.57
CA HIS A 61 -6.33 -10.86 -6.03
C HIS A 61 -5.16 -10.40 -5.12
N THR A 62 -5.41 -9.90 -3.91
CA THR A 62 -4.33 -9.42 -3.02
C THR A 62 -3.89 -10.45 -1.97
N ASP A 63 -4.63 -11.54 -1.77
CA ASP A 63 -4.32 -12.53 -0.72
C ASP A 63 -3.55 -13.79 -1.20
N ASP A 64 -3.36 -14.00 -2.51
CA ASP A 64 -2.77 -15.26 -3.03
C ASP A 64 -1.26 -15.19 -3.40
N GLN A 65 -0.58 -14.06 -3.18
CA GLN A 65 0.87 -13.95 -3.45
C GLN A 65 1.77 -14.29 -2.25
N SER A 66 1.20 -14.52 -1.06
CA SER A 66 1.99 -14.91 0.13
C SER A 66 2.28 -16.41 0.22
N ALA A 67 1.49 -17.27 -0.45
CA ALA A 67 1.65 -18.72 -0.34
C ALA A 67 2.71 -19.33 -1.28
N SER A 68 3.07 -18.65 -2.38
CA SER A 68 3.92 -19.25 -3.42
C SER A 68 5.44 -19.05 -3.22
N ARG A 69 5.90 -18.44 -2.12
CA ARG A 69 7.34 -18.16 -1.89
C ARG A 69 8.07 -19.21 -1.04
N VAL A 70 7.42 -20.29 -0.60
CA VAL A 70 8.08 -21.33 0.22
C VAL A 70 8.00 -22.69 -0.46
N LEU A 71 8.81 -22.87 -1.51
CA LEU A 71 9.33 -24.18 -1.92
C LEU A 71 10.75 -23.94 -2.46
N HIS A 72 11.67 -23.57 -1.57
CA HIS A 72 13.09 -23.83 -1.79
C HIS A 72 13.42 -25.07 -0.95
N PRO A 73 13.77 -26.21 -1.55
CA PRO A 73 14.25 -27.34 -0.77
C PRO A 73 15.59 -26.96 -0.15
N ASP A 74 15.65 -27.01 1.18
CA ASP A 74 16.88 -26.88 1.95
C ASP A 74 17.82 -28.04 1.60
N THR A 75 19.03 -27.67 1.18
CA THR A 75 20.19 -28.55 1.12
C THR A 75 20.57 -28.88 2.57
N VAL A 76 20.14 -30.04 3.07
CA VAL A 76 20.65 -30.58 4.34
C VAL A 76 21.92 -31.37 4.06
N ASP A 77 23.02 -30.68 4.34
CA ASP A 77 24.28 -31.22 4.82
C ASP A 77 24.04 -31.90 6.18
N ASP A 78 24.25 -33.22 6.28
CA ASP A 78 24.39 -33.90 7.57
C ASP A 78 25.32 -35.12 7.46
N GLY A 79 26.47 -35.01 8.14
CA GLY A 79 26.96 -36.03 9.09
C GLY A 79 27.33 -37.44 8.61
N THR A 80 28.58 -37.61 8.18
CA THR A 80 29.52 -38.75 8.43
C THR A 80 29.36 -39.42 9.83
N PRO A 81 29.86 -40.65 10.18
CA PRO A 81 30.27 -41.91 9.48
C PRO A 81 29.67 -43.23 10.10
N GLU A 82 29.70 -44.37 9.39
CA GLU A 82 29.65 -45.74 10.01
C GLU A 82 30.35 -46.76 9.10
N ARG A 83 31.46 -47.38 9.52
CA ARG A 83 31.63 -48.61 10.34
C ARG A 83 31.79 -49.89 9.49
N ASP A 84 33.04 -50.36 9.46
CA ASP A 84 33.51 -51.75 9.67
C ASP A 84 32.58 -52.91 9.28
N SER A 85 32.97 -53.71 8.28
CA SER A 85 32.73 -55.16 8.21
C SER A 85 33.58 -55.83 7.12
N ALA A 86 34.29 -56.86 7.55
CA ALA A 86 35.20 -57.73 6.81
C ALA A 86 34.47 -58.74 5.90
N ASP A 87 35.07 -59.10 4.76
CA ASP A 87 35.74 -60.39 4.48
C ASP A 87 36.48 -60.31 3.12
#